data_AF-A0A535IVX4-F1
#
_entry.id   AF-A0A535IVX4-F1
#
_cell.length_a   1.000
_cell.length_b   1.000
_cell.length_c   1.000
_cell.angle_alpha   90.00
_cell.angle_beta   90.00
_cell.angle_gamma   90.00
#
_symmetry.space_group_name_H-M   'P 1'
#
loop_
_entity.id
_entity.type
_entity.pdbx_description
1 polymer ?
#
loop_
_entity_poly.entity_id
_entity_poly.type
_entity_poly.pdbx_seq_one_letter_code
_entity_poly.pdbx_strand_id
1 'polypeptide(L)'
;GVEEQEVASYSQAEVLRQKDFDTLTEAEMAEVRRLIRLMRLPAGMTRSRRARAGGHDQLDIRRLLRRSLRFGGELLVFSWKSPRLRPRPLVLLCDISGSMERYTRLLLNFAYALKNASTRVEAFVFATRLTRITRLLRSHDVDAALNRVTASVDDWSGGTRIGEAIESFNRRYARRVLGHGATVAIISDGWDRGDAAQMRHAIARLQRSCHRLIWMNPLMGAPGYEPLTLGLQAALPFVDDFLPAHNLANLEALGTLLLETANRRPVRRQTLVTASA
;
A
#
# COMPACT_ATOMS: atom_id res chain seq x y z
N GLY A 1 -41.52 5.79 3.09
CA GLY A 1 -41.13 6.26 4.43
C GLY A 1 -39.68 5.94 4.76
N VAL A 2 -39.41 4.80 5.40
CA VAL A 2 -38.03 4.39 5.78
C VAL A 2 -37.25 3.85 4.56
N GLU A 3 -37.88 3.05 3.70
CA GLU A 3 -37.26 2.50 2.48
C GLU A 3 -36.86 3.60 1.47
N GLU A 4 -37.68 4.64 1.28
CA GLU A 4 -37.34 5.76 0.38
C GLU A 4 -36.19 6.63 0.92
N GLN A 5 -36.10 6.80 2.24
CA GLN A 5 -34.99 7.53 2.87
C GLN A 5 -33.68 6.73 2.82
N GLU A 6 -33.74 5.40 2.97
CA GLU A 6 -32.57 4.54 2.77
C GLU A 6 -32.12 4.55 1.31
N VAL A 7 -33.00 4.38 0.34
CA VAL A 7 -32.66 4.38 -1.10
C VAL A 7 -32.07 5.74 -1.54
N ALA A 8 -32.61 6.86 -1.04
CA ALA A 8 -32.06 8.20 -1.31
C ALA A 8 -30.66 8.39 -0.70
N SER A 9 -30.42 7.87 0.51
CA SER A 9 -29.12 7.90 1.18
C SER A 9 -28.07 7.02 0.48
N TYR A 10 -28.45 5.83 0.02
CA TYR A 10 -27.58 4.95 -0.77
C TYR A 10 -27.17 5.60 -2.09
N SER A 11 -28.11 6.25 -2.79
CA SER A 11 -27.84 6.98 -4.03
C SER A 11 -26.86 8.15 -3.81
N GLN A 12 -27.02 8.93 -2.74
CA GLN A 12 -26.09 10.01 -2.41
C GLN A 12 -24.69 9.50 -2.05
N ALA A 13 -24.60 8.44 -1.25
CA ALA A 13 -23.30 7.83 -0.92
C ALA A 13 -22.60 7.25 -2.16
N GLU A 14 -23.36 6.71 -3.11
CA GLU A 14 -22.83 6.16 -4.36
C GLU A 14 -22.31 7.27 -5.30
N VAL A 15 -23.03 8.38 -5.40
CA VAL A 15 -22.55 9.58 -6.12
C VAL A 15 -21.27 10.11 -5.49
N LEU A 16 -21.20 10.21 -4.15
CA LEU A 16 -19.99 10.65 -3.44
C LEU A 16 -18.81 9.69 -3.64
N ARG A 17 -19.06 8.38 -3.80
CA ARG A 17 -17.98 7.41 -4.05
C ARG A 17 -17.29 7.63 -5.39
N GLN A 18 -18.03 8.08 -6.39
CA GLN A 18 -17.54 8.28 -7.75
C GLN A 18 -17.01 9.69 -8.01
N LYS A 19 -17.44 10.68 -7.20
CA LYS A 19 -17.05 12.07 -7.33
C LYS A 19 -15.55 12.29 -7.08
N ASP A 20 -14.93 13.10 -7.92
CA ASP A 20 -13.52 13.46 -7.78
C ASP A 20 -13.30 14.28 -6.51
N PHE A 21 -12.31 13.89 -5.73
CA PHE A 21 -11.86 14.56 -4.52
C PHE A 21 -11.55 16.05 -4.72
N ASP A 22 -11.10 16.46 -5.90
CA ASP A 22 -10.84 17.88 -6.21
C ASP A 22 -12.12 18.73 -6.27
N THR A 23 -13.26 18.11 -6.59
CA THR A 23 -14.56 18.79 -6.76
C THR A 23 -15.47 18.69 -5.54
N LEU A 24 -15.02 18.07 -4.46
CA LEU A 24 -15.80 17.91 -3.25
C LEU A 24 -15.92 19.22 -2.47
N THR A 25 -17.13 19.52 -2.00
CA THR A 25 -17.37 20.55 -0.98
C THR A 25 -16.85 20.07 0.37
N GLU A 26 -16.63 20.99 1.32
CA GLU A 26 -16.13 20.61 2.66
C GLU A 26 -17.07 19.64 3.40
N ALA A 27 -18.39 19.81 3.23
CA ALA A 27 -19.39 18.91 3.81
C ALA A 27 -19.31 17.50 3.21
N GLU A 28 -19.20 17.39 1.88
CA GLU A 28 -19.03 16.11 1.19
C GLU A 28 -17.67 15.46 1.54
N MET A 29 -16.62 16.27 1.70
CA MET A 29 -15.30 15.80 2.11
C MET A 29 -15.33 15.22 3.53
N ALA A 30 -16.08 15.84 4.45
CA ALA A 30 -16.29 15.30 5.79
C ALA A 30 -16.98 13.92 5.76
N GLU A 31 -17.97 13.76 4.87
CA GLU A 31 -18.66 12.49 4.69
C GLU A 31 -17.76 11.42 4.06
N VAL A 32 -16.97 11.77 3.04
CA VAL A 32 -15.96 10.86 2.46
C VAL A 32 -14.94 10.44 3.52
N ARG A 33 -14.47 11.35 4.37
CA ARG A 33 -13.58 11.01 5.51
C ARG A 33 -14.25 10.01 6.46
N ARG A 34 -15.56 10.16 6.72
CA ARG A 34 -16.34 9.21 7.53
C ARG A 34 -16.40 7.83 6.88
N LEU A 35 -16.71 7.77 5.58
CA LEU A 35 -16.75 6.52 4.82
C LEU A 35 -15.38 5.82 4.80
N ILE A 36 -14.30 6.56 4.56
CA ILE A 36 -12.92 6.05 4.61
C ILE A 36 -12.61 5.41 5.98
N ARG A 37 -13.04 6.02 7.09
CA ARG A 37 -12.84 5.45 8.44
C ARG A 37 -13.58 4.13 8.67
N LEU A 38 -14.68 3.91 7.95
CA LEU A 38 -15.44 2.66 8.00
C LEU A 38 -14.88 1.60 7.06
N MET A 39 -14.05 1.98 6.09
CA MET A 39 -13.43 1.03 5.18
C MET A 39 -12.52 0.06 5.92
N ARG A 40 -12.69 -1.22 5.63
CA ARG A 40 -11.78 -2.28 6.06
C ARG A 40 -11.16 -2.85 4.81
N LEU A 41 -9.91 -2.52 4.52
CA LEU A 41 -9.19 -3.24 3.47
C LEU A 41 -8.71 -4.56 4.04
N PRO A 42 -9.23 -5.68 3.57
CA PRO A 42 -8.72 -6.97 3.97
C PRO A 42 -7.26 -7.13 3.52
N ALA A 43 -6.38 -7.41 4.48
CA ALA A 43 -5.00 -7.72 4.20
C ALA A 43 -4.93 -9.13 3.61
N GLY A 44 -4.44 -9.25 2.37
CA GLY A 44 -4.09 -10.55 1.80
C GLY A 44 -3.22 -11.36 2.77
N MET A 45 -3.44 -12.67 2.88
CA MET A 45 -2.67 -13.51 3.79
C MET A 45 -1.38 -13.99 3.12
N THR A 46 -0.31 -14.14 3.91
CA THR A 46 0.95 -14.74 3.46
C THR A 46 1.35 -15.87 4.39
N ARG A 47 1.96 -16.92 3.81
CA ARG A 47 2.52 -18.03 4.57
C ARG A 47 3.81 -17.58 5.27
N SER A 48 3.86 -17.74 6.59
CA SER A 48 5.06 -17.50 7.39
C SER A 48 6.10 -18.58 7.12
N ARG A 49 7.39 -18.22 7.10
CA ARG A 49 8.50 -19.20 7.06
C ARG A 49 8.52 -20.10 8.29
N ARG A 50 8.03 -19.62 9.45
CA ARG A 50 7.89 -20.43 10.66
C ARG A 50 6.61 -21.26 10.59
N ALA A 51 6.77 -22.58 10.69
CA ALA A 51 5.68 -23.52 10.84
C ALA A 51 5.19 -23.59 12.29
N ARG A 52 3.90 -23.89 12.46
CA ARG A 52 3.30 -24.28 13.75
C ARG A 52 2.95 -25.76 13.69
N ALA A 53 2.92 -26.42 14.85
CA ALA A 53 2.39 -27.77 14.91
C ALA A 53 0.91 -27.80 14.49
N GLY A 54 0.52 -28.89 13.83
CA GLY A 54 -0.82 -29.14 13.29
C GLY A 54 -0.95 -28.85 11.78
N GLY A 55 -2.17 -29.00 11.27
CA GLY A 55 -2.50 -28.98 9.84
C GLY A 55 -1.87 -30.18 9.11
N HIS A 56 -1.68 -30.09 7.79
CA HIS A 56 -1.28 -31.23 6.94
C HIS A 56 -0.29 -30.86 5.81
N ASP A 57 0.36 -29.69 5.85
CA ASP A 57 1.30 -29.30 4.78
C ASP A 57 2.61 -30.12 4.80
N GLN A 58 3.17 -30.41 5.99
CA GLN A 58 4.46 -31.11 6.12
C GLN A 58 4.49 -32.02 7.35
N LEU A 59 5.20 -33.15 7.25
CA LEU A 59 5.49 -34.00 8.40
C LEU A 59 6.47 -33.30 9.36
N ASP A 60 6.13 -33.30 10.64
CA ASP A 60 7.02 -32.88 11.72
C ASP A 60 7.85 -34.07 12.20
N ILE A 61 8.91 -34.37 11.44
CA ILE A 61 9.79 -35.53 11.69
C ILE A 61 10.32 -35.54 13.12
N ARG A 62 10.71 -34.39 13.67
CA ARG A 62 11.23 -34.31 15.05
C ARG A 62 10.18 -34.73 16.07
N ARG A 63 8.94 -34.26 15.91
CA ARG A 63 7.84 -34.59 16.82
C ARG A 63 7.34 -36.02 16.60
N LEU A 64 7.35 -36.50 15.36
CA LEU A 64 7.05 -37.87 14.98
C LEU A 64 8.03 -38.84 15.65
N LEU A 65 9.33 -38.66 15.47
CA LEU A 65 10.37 -39.50 16.09
C LEU A 65 10.31 -39.46 17.61
N ARG A 66 10.08 -38.28 18.21
CA ARG A 66 9.92 -38.18 19.67
C ARG A 66 8.69 -38.95 20.18
N ARG A 67 7.61 -39.02 19.38
CA ARG A 67 6.41 -39.79 19.72
C ARG A 67 6.59 -41.29 19.51
N SER A 68 7.33 -41.71 18.48
CA SER A 68 7.57 -43.13 18.20
C SER A 68 8.35 -43.84 19.32
N LEU A 69 9.17 -43.10 20.08
CA LEU A 69 9.86 -43.65 21.26
C LEU A 69 8.90 -44.25 22.31
N ARG A 70 7.65 -43.80 22.38
CA ARG A 70 6.62 -44.39 23.26
C ARG A 70 6.06 -45.71 22.76
N PHE A 71 6.29 -46.02 21.48
CA PHE A 71 5.78 -47.19 20.77
C PHE A 71 6.94 -48.08 20.29
N GLY A 72 8.01 -48.18 21.08
CA GLY A 72 9.16 -49.03 20.72
C GLY A 72 9.91 -48.59 19.46
N GLY A 73 9.75 -47.35 19.01
CA GLY A 73 10.35 -46.84 17.77
C GLY A 73 9.42 -46.87 16.56
N GLU A 74 8.22 -47.46 16.67
CA GLU A 74 7.26 -47.55 15.58
C GLU A 74 6.55 -46.21 15.29
N LEU A 75 6.41 -45.88 14.01
CA LEU A 75 5.82 -44.62 13.53
C LEU A 75 4.30 -44.71 13.43
N LEU A 76 3.62 -44.93 14.56
CA LEU A 76 2.16 -45.10 14.60
C LEU A 76 1.37 -43.78 14.64
N VAL A 77 1.98 -42.70 15.16
CA VAL A 77 1.29 -41.41 15.34
C VAL A 77 1.93 -40.31 14.50
N PHE A 78 1.38 -40.09 13.31
CA PHE A 78 1.84 -39.02 12.42
C PHE A 78 1.63 -37.65 13.03
N SER A 79 2.71 -36.85 13.03
CA SER A 79 2.69 -35.47 13.49
C SER A 79 2.96 -34.55 12.33
N TRP A 80 2.13 -33.53 12.20
CA TRP A 80 2.17 -32.60 11.09
C TRP A 80 2.46 -31.18 11.59
N LYS A 81 2.96 -30.35 10.68
CA LYS A 81 3.18 -28.93 10.87
C LYS A 81 2.77 -28.19 9.60
N SER A 82 2.29 -26.97 9.79
CA SER A 82 1.83 -26.11 8.70
C SER A 82 2.35 -24.69 8.89
N PRO A 83 2.73 -23.97 7.82
CA PRO A 83 3.07 -22.56 7.88
C PRO A 83 1.97 -21.74 8.57
N ARG A 84 2.34 -20.80 9.45
CA ARG A 84 1.34 -19.88 10.03
C ARG A 84 0.91 -18.85 8.98
N LEU A 85 -0.39 -18.65 8.79
CA LEU A 85 -0.88 -17.53 7.99
C LEU A 85 -0.75 -16.22 8.78
N ARG A 86 -0.30 -15.17 8.10
CA ARG A 86 -0.18 -13.83 8.66
C ARG A 86 -0.69 -12.80 7.64
N PRO A 87 -1.29 -11.69 8.09
CA PRO A 87 -1.59 -10.57 7.21
C PRO A 87 -0.32 -10.07 6.52
N ARG A 88 -0.41 -9.88 5.20
CA ARG A 88 0.64 -9.28 4.39
C ARG A 88 0.79 -7.81 4.79
N PRO A 89 2.01 -7.31 5.04
CA PRO A 89 2.19 -5.90 5.34
C PRO A 89 1.81 -5.03 4.11
N LEU A 90 1.20 -3.88 4.37
CA LEU A 90 0.95 -2.85 3.36
C LEU A 90 1.86 -1.67 3.66
N VAL A 91 2.61 -1.21 2.66
CA VAL A 91 3.40 0.01 2.74
C VAL A 91 2.79 1.06 1.83
N LEU A 92 2.48 2.23 2.39
CA LEU A 92 1.98 3.38 1.66
C LEU A 92 3.10 4.42 1.54
N LEU A 93 3.38 4.85 0.31
CA LEU A 93 4.26 5.96 -0.01
C LEU A 93 3.39 7.05 -0.66
N CYS A 94 3.02 8.08 0.08
CA CYS A 94 2.13 9.13 -0.40
C CYS A 94 2.92 10.39 -0.75
N ASP A 95 2.66 10.92 -1.94
CA ASP A 95 3.13 12.23 -2.36
C ASP A 95 2.32 13.33 -1.68
N ILE A 96 3.03 14.35 -1.20
CA ILE A 96 2.47 15.54 -0.54
C ILE A 96 2.99 16.83 -1.18
N SER A 97 3.36 16.76 -2.45
CA SER A 97 3.70 17.92 -3.29
C SER A 97 2.54 18.91 -3.43
N GLY A 98 2.85 20.13 -3.87
CA GLY A 98 1.83 21.16 -4.08
C GLY A 98 0.73 20.77 -5.07
N SER A 99 1.06 19.99 -6.13
CA SER A 99 0.06 19.46 -7.06
C SER A 99 -0.87 18.42 -6.44
N MET A 100 -0.47 17.83 -5.30
CA MET A 100 -1.22 16.83 -4.55
C MET A 100 -1.98 17.42 -3.35
N GLU A 101 -2.00 18.74 -3.15
CA GLU A 101 -2.50 19.38 -1.92
C GLU A 101 -3.92 18.92 -1.54
N ARG A 102 -4.84 18.92 -2.50
CA ARG A 102 -6.25 18.55 -2.28
C ARG A 102 -6.44 17.05 -2.02
N TYR A 103 -5.61 16.22 -2.66
CA TYR A 103 -5.61 14.78 -2.46
C TYR A 103 -4.93 14.35 -1.16
N THR A 104 -3.91 15.09 -0.72
CA THR A 104 -3.04 14.75 0.41
C THR A 104 -3.82 14.45 1.69
N ARG A 105 -4.76 15.34 2.08
CA ARG A 105 -5.55 15.16 3.31
C ARG A 105 -6.39 13.89 3.30
N LEU A 106 -6.96 13.55 2.15
CA LEU A 106 -7.78 12.34 2.00
C LEU A 106 -6.93 11.08 2.02
N LEU A 107 -5.79 11.07 1.32
CA LEU A 107 -4.84 9.96 1.32
C LEU A 107 -4.28 9.67 2.72
N LEU A 108 -4.05 10.71 3.51
CA LEU A 108 -3.60 10.58 4.88
C LEU A 108 -4.70 10.05 5.82
N ASN A 109 -5.95 10.52 5.66
CA ASN A 109 -7.11 9.95 6.36
C ASN A 109 -7.31 8.48 6.01
N PHE A 110 -7.09 8.12 4.75
CA PHE A 110 -7.10 6.73 4.29
C PHE A 110 -6.01 5.91 4.98
N ALA A 111 -4.75 6.36 4.95
CA ALA A 111 -3.66 5.69 5.65
C ALA A 111 -3.96 5.49 7.16
N TYR A 112 -4.59 6.48 7.80
CA TYR A 112 -5.05 6.39 9.18
C TYR A 112 -6.13 5.32 9.38
N ALA A 113 -7.18 5.34 8.57
CA ALA A 113 -8.26 4.35 8.64
C ALA A 113 -7.73 2.92 8.50
N LEU A 114 -6.83 2.71 7.53
CA LEU A 114 -6.18 1.42 7.34
C LEU A 114 -5.32 0.99 8.53
N LYS A 115 -4.64 1.95 9.17
CA LYS A 115 -3.83 1.66 10.36
C LYS A 115 -4.71 1.20 11.53
N ASN A 116 -5.86 1.84 11.73
CA ASN A 116 -6.80 1.53 12.80
C ASN A 116 -7.59 0.24 12.54
N ALA A 117 -7.85 -0.12 11.28
CA ALA A 117 -8.49 -1.37 10.89
C ALA A 117 -7.63 -2.63 11.18
N SER A 118 -6.55 -2.51 11.96
CA SER A 118 -5.61 -3.58 12.35
C SER A 118 -4.82 -4.20 11.19
N THR A 119 -4.80 -3.53 10.04
CA THR A 119 -3.91 -3.88 8.94
C THR A 119 -2.48 -3.55 9.35
N ARG A 120 -1.52 -4.44 9.03
CA ARG A 120 -0.10 -4.18 9.27
C ARG A 120 0.41 -3.14 8.26
N VAL A 121 0.07 -1.88 8.51
CA VAL A 121 0.35 -0.74 7.64
C VAL A 121 1.58 0.03 8.11
N GLU A 122 2.43 0.37 7.17
CA GLU A 122 3.54 1.32 7.31
C GLU A 122 3.32 2.45 6.29
N ALA A 123 3.05 3.65 6.78
CA ALA A 123 2.84 4.84 5.96
C ALA A 123 4.03 5.78 6.02
N PHE A 124 4.38 6.31 4.85
CA PHE A 124 5.40 7.31 4.60
C PHE A 124 4.83 8.39 3.69
N VAL A 125 5.32 9.61 3.86
CA VAL A 125 5.05 10.73 2.96
C VAL A 125 6.35 11.20 2.35
N PHE A 126 6.28 11.76 1.14
CA PHE A 126 7.41 12.39 0.50
C PHE A 126 6.99 13.63 -0.30
N ALA A 127 7.86 14.64 -0.31
CA ALA A 127 7.89 15.73 -1.28
C ALA A 127 9.35 15.92 -1.69
N THR A 128 10.09 16.76 -0.95
CA THR A 128 11.55 16.88 -1.05
C THR A 128 12.29 15.82 -0.24
N ARG A 129 11.68 15.32 0.84
CA ARG A 129 12.27 14.31 1.73
C ARG A 129 11.25 13.25 2.13
N LEU A 130 11.73 12.02 2.32
CA LEU A 130 10.92 10.91 2.82
C LEU A 130 10.82 10.94 4.35
N THR A 131 9.58 10.98 4.85
CA THR A 131 9.23 10.99 6.28
C THR A 131 8.32 9.81 6.63
N ARG A 132 8.64 9.07 7.70
CA ARG A 132 7.81 7.96 8.20
C ARG A 132 6.75 8.49 9.17
N ILE A 133 5.49 8.41 8.78
CA ILE A 133 4.35 8.94 9.57
C ILE A 133 3.57 7.87 10.33
N THR A 134 3.94 6.59 10.19
CA THR A 134 3.22 5.45 10.78
C THR A 134 2.95 5.59 12.29
N ARG A 135 3.86 6.23 13.05
CA ARG A 135 3.67 6.49 14.48
C ARG A 135 2.70 7.65 14.75
N LEU A 136 2.70 8.65 13.87
CA LEU A 136 1.80 9.81 13.97
C LEU A 136 0.36 9.38 13.70
N LEU A 137 0.14 8.40 12.82
CA LEU A 137 -1.17 7.79 12.57
C LEU A 137 -1.76 7.00 13.76
N ARG A 138 -1.11 6.99 14.93
CA ARG A 138 -1.66 6.43 16.17
C ARG A 138 -2.25 7.49 17.10
N SER A 139 -2.12 8.78 16.78
CA SER A 139 -2.73 9.84 17.59
C SER A 139 -4.26 9.80 17.49
N HIS A 140 -4.92 10.28 18.54
CA HIS A 140 -6.37 10.46 18.55
C HIS A 140 -6.79 11.67 17.69
N ASP A 141 -5.97 12.71 17.69
CA ASP A 141 -6.18 13.88 16.83
C ASP A 141 -5.48 13.67 15.49
N VAL A 142 -6.27 13.28 14.49
CA VAL A 142 -5.82 13.04 13.12
C VAL A 142 -5.46 14.36 12.48
N ASP A 143 -6.36 15.35 12.52
CA ASP A 143 -6.20 16.61 11.80
C ASP A 143 -4.99 17.39 12.32
N ALA A 144 -4.73 17.42 13.63
CA ALA A 144 -3.52 18.02 14.17
C ALA A 144 -2.24 17.23 13.83
N ALA A 145 -2.31 15.90 13.70
CA ALA A 145 -1.16 15.12 13.23
C ALA A 145 -0.88 15.35 11.75
N LEU A 146 -1.93 15.44 10.92
CA LEU A 146 -1.81 15.74 9.50
C LEU A 146 -1.28 17.16 9.28
N ASN A 147 -1.83 18.15 9.97
CA ASN A 147 -1.36 19.54 9.89
C ASN A 147 0.12 19.65 10.31
N ARG A 148 0.57 18.90 11.32
CA ARG A 148 2.00 18.84 11.68
C ARG A 148 2.86 18.20 10.62
N VAL A 149 2.38 17.13 9.96
CA VAL A 149 3.10 16.50 8.85
C VAL A 149 3.23 17.48 7.69
N THR A 150 2.12 18.11 7.32
CA THR A 150 2.02 19.10 6.26
C THR A 150 2.94 20.30 6.55
N ALA A 151 2.84 20.93 7.73
CA ALA A 151 3.70 22.05 8.13
C ALA A 151 5.18 21.66 8.32
N SER A 152 5.50 20.42 8.71
CA SER A 152 6.90 19.99 8.82
C SER A 152 7.62 19.88 7.47
N VAL A 153 6.89 20.04 6.36
CA VAL A 153 7.37 19.79 5.00
C VAL A 153 7.42 21.11 4.19
N ASP A 154 7.43 22.27 4.86
CA ASP A 154 7.36 23.65 4.32
C ASP A 154 8.25 24.01 3.09
N ASP A 155 9.14 23.14 2.61
CA ASP A 155 9.85 23.28 1.33
C ASP A 155 9.07 22.67 0.13
N TRP A 156 7.80 23.07 -0.06
CA TRP A 156 6.99 22.61 -1.21
C TRP A 156 7.38 23.22 -2.55
N SER A 157 8.17 24.29 -2.55
CA SER A 157 8.59 25.03 -3.75
C SER A 157 9.74 24.38 -4.54
N GLY A 158 10.41 23.38 -3.97
CA GLY A 158 11.57 22.71 -4.59
C GLY A 158 11.24 21.69 -5.68
N GLY A 159 9.97 21.31 -5.85
CA GLY A 159 9.53 20.19 -6.68
C GLY A 159 9.69 18.83 -5.99
N THR A 160 9.07 17.79 -6.57
CA THR A 160 9.09 16.43 -6.01
C THR A 160 10.32 15.68 -6.55
N ARG A 161 11.06 15.02 -5.65
CA ARG A 161 12.19 14.13 -6.00
C ARG A 161 11.83 12.69 -5.69
N ILE A 162 10.96 12.13 -6.51
CA ILE A 162 10.35 10.83 -6.22
C ILE A 162 11.42 9.72 -6.25
N GLY A 163 12.35 9.77 -7.22
CA GLY A 163 13.46 8.82 -7.31
C GLY A 163 14.32 8.78 -6.04
N GLU A 164 14.73 9.96 -5.53
CA GLU A 164 15.51 10.09 -4.29
C GLU A 164 14.73 9.61 -3.06
N ALA A 165 13.43 9.89 -3.00
CA ALA A 165 12.56 9.45 -1.90
C ALA A 165 12.46 7.91 -1.85
N ILE A 166 12.26 7.26 -3.01
CA ILE A 166 12.21 5.80 -3.13
C ILE A 166 13.59 5.19 -2.82
N GLU A 167 14.67 5.80 -3.28
CA GLU A 167 16.03 5.34 -2.95
C GLU A 167 16.29 5.41 -1.44
N SER A 168 15.93 6.54 -0.82
CA SER A 168 16.01 6.75 0.61
C SER A 168 15.16 5.72 1.39
N PHE A 169 14.00 5.35 0.86
CA PHE A 169 13.15 4.30 1.41
C PHE A 169 13.83 2.93 1.32
N ASN A 170 14.36 2.58 0.14
CA ASN A 170 15.06 1.33 -0.11
C ASN A 170 16.27 1.16 0.81
N ARG A 171 17.04 2.23 1.05
CA ARG A 171 18.22 2.21 1.91
C ARG A 171 17.86 2.11 3.39
N ARG A 172 16.92 2.93 3.87
CA ARG A 172 16.66 3.08 5.31
C ARG A 172 15.62 2.09 5.84
N TYR A 173 14.57 1.80 5.07
CA TYR A 173 13.36 1.14 5.60
C TYR A 173 13.04 -0.21 4.97
N ALA A 174 13.36 -0.42 3.68
CA ALA A 174 12.89 -1.61 2.96
C ALA A 174 13.15 -2.94 3.68
N ARG A 175 14.35 -3.15 4.23
CA ARG A 175 14.68 -4.37 5.01
C ARG A 175 13.79 -4.59 6.23
N ARG A 176 13.31 -3.52 6.86
CA ARG A 176 12.50 -3.54 8.09
C ARG A 176 11.00 -3.68 7.79
N VAL A 177 10.52 -3.01 6.75
CA VAL A 177 9.07 -2.89 6.46
C VAL A 177 8.58 -3.80 5.35
N LEU A 178 9.42 -4.16 4.37
CA LEU A 178 9.02 -5.03 3.25
C LEU A 178 9.15 -6.52 3.56
N GLY A 179 9.72 -6.87 4.71
CA GLY A 179 9.86 -8.26 5.14
C GLY A 179 8.51 -8.99 5.17
N HIS A 180 8.51 -10.29 4.86
CA HIS A 180 7.31 -11.13 4.73
C HIS A 180 6.47 -10.83 3.47
N GLY A 181 7.08 -10.19 2.46
CA GLY A 181 6.46 -9.96 1.16
C GLY A 181 5.41 -8.86 1.21
N ALA A 182 5.77 -7.66 1.66
CA ALA A 182 4.82 -6.56 1.70
C ALA A 182 4.30 -6.18 0.30
N THR A 183 3.07 -5.69 0.24
CA THR A 183 2.58 -4.93 -0.92
C THR A 183 2.92 -3.46 -0.70
N VAL A 184 3.39 -2.78 -1.74
CA VAL A 184 3.71 -1.35 -1.70
C VAL A 184 2.74 -0.62 -2.62
N ALA A 185 2.07 0.41 -2.11
CA ALA A 185 1.30 1.35 -2.91
C ALA A 185 1.99 2.71 -2.88
N ILE A 186 2.37 3.21 -4.06
CA ILE A 186 2.84 4.58 -4.27
C ILE A 186 1.64 5.38 -4.73
N ILE A 187 1.36 6.52 -4.10
CA ILE A 187 0.27 7.41 -4.49
C ILE A 187 0.89 8.75 -4.86
N SER A 188 0.96 9.05 -6.16
CA SER A 188 1.63 10.23 -6.70
C SER A 188 1.15 10.49 -8.13
N ASP A 189 1.15 11.76 -8.51
CA ASP A 189 0.94 12.22 -9.88
C ASP A 189 2.13 11.92 -10.82
N GLY A 190 3.28 11.52 -10.26
CA GLY A 190 4.48 11.15 -11.02
C GLY A 190 5.27 12.35 -11.54
N TRP A 191 5.03 13.55 -11.02
CA TRP A 191 5.78 14.74 -11.41
C TRP A 191 7.13 14.78 -10.69
N ASP A 192 8.14 14.13 -11.27
CA ASP A 192 9.50 14.09 -10.75
C ASP A 192 10.41 15.07 -11.50
N ARG A 193 11.09 15.95 -10.77
CA ARG A 193 12.15 16.82 -11.33
C ARG A 193 13.54 16.16 -11.27
N GLY A 194 13.64 14.96 -10.71
CA GLY A 194 14.89 14.20 -10.58
C GLY A 194 15.35 13.51 -11.87
N ASP A 195 16.45 12.77 -11.75
CA ASP A 195 17.00 11.97 -12.84
C ASP A 195 16.15 10.71 -13.10
N ALA A 196 15.73 10.53 -14.35
CA ALA A 196 14.95 9.39 -14.79
C ALA A 196 15.70 8.05 -14.61
N ALA A 197 17.03 8.04 -14.74
CA ALA A 197 17.82 6.83 -14.49
C ALA A 197 17.81 6.46 -13.01
N GLN A 198 17.99 7.43 -12.12
CA GLN A 198 17.83 7.24 -10.67
C GLN A 198 16.44 6.68 -10.31
N MET A 199 15.37 7.27 -10.85
CA MET A 199 14.01 6.76 -10.68
C MET A 199 13.90 5.29 -11.09
N ARG A 200 14.38 4.96 -12.29
CA ARG A 200 14.40 3.61 -12.85
C ARG A 200 15.11 2.61 -11.94
N HIS A 201 16.28 2.97 -11.41
CA HIS A 201 17.02 2.10 -10.50
C HIS A 201 16.32 1.92 -9.15
N ALA A 202 15.78 3.00 -8.60
CA ALA A 202 15.10 3.01 -7.31
C ALA A 202 13.82 2.15 -7.33
N ILE A 203 12.99 2.33 -8.34
CA ILE A 203 11.73 1.59 -8.52
C ILE A 203 11.98 0.11 -8.85
N ALA A 204 12.97 -0.21 -9.69
CA ALA A 204 13.37 -1.58 -9.98
C ALA A 204 13.83 -2.35 -8.74
N ARG A 205 14.58 -1.67 -7.86
CA ARG A 205 14.99 -2.25 -6.57
C ARG A 205 13.81 -2.44 -5.63
N LEU A 206 12.90 -1.46 -5.58
CA LEU A 206 11.70 -1.52 -4.75
C LEU A 206 10.81 -2.70 -5.18
N GLN A 207 10.55 -2.81 -6.49
CA GLN A 207 9.74 -3.87 -7.07
C GLN A 207 10.29 -5.26 -6.68
N ARG A 208 11.59 -5.51 -6.89
CA ARG A 208 12.23 -6.78 -6.50
C ARG A 208 12.09 -7.12 -5.01
N SER A 209 12.00 -6.11 -4.16
CA SER A 209 11.94 -6.24 -2.70
C SER A 209 10.52 -6.43 -2.15
N CYS A 210 9.49 -6.10 -2.93
CA CYS A 210 8.09 -6.26 -2.53
C CYS A 210 7.41 -7.44 -3.23
N HIS A 211 6.28 -7.87 -2.67
CA HIS A 211 5.40 -8.86 -3.29
C HIS A 211 4.71 -8.30 -4.52
N ARG A 212 4.21 -7.06 -4.41
CA ARG A 212 3.47 -6.35 -5.44
C ARG A 212 3.69 -4.84 -5.28
N LEU A 213 3.90 -4.14 -6.38
CA LEU A 213 4.12 -2.70 -6.45
C LEU A 213 3.00 -2.05 -7.24
N ILE A 214 2.16 -1.29 -6.55
CA ILE A 214 0.99 -0.61 -7.10
C ILE A 214 1.34 0.86 -7.17
N TRP A 215 1.10 1.49 -8.33
CA TRP A 215 1.17 2.93 -8.46
C TRP A 215 -0.22 3.47 -8.68
N MET A 216 -0.65 4.37 -7.81
CA MET A 216 -1.95 5.00 -7.86
C MET A 216 -1.78 6.46 -8.19
N ASN A 217 -2.47 6.94 -9.23
CA ASN A 217 -2.35 8.31 -9.68
C ASN A 217 -3.73 9.00 -9.63
N PRO A 218 -3.89 10.09 -8.85
CA PRO A 218 -5.16 10.80 -8.81
C PRO A 218 -5.51 11.42 -10.17
N LEU A 219 -4.54 11.93 -10.93
CA LEU A 219 -4.81 12.62 -12.19
C LEU A 219 -5.32 11.72 -13.33
N MET A 220 -5.27 10.39 -13.16
CA MET A 220 -5.83 9.44 -14.14
C MET A 220 -7.35 9.55 -14.34
N GLY A 221 -8.07 10.27 -13.46
CA GLY A 221 -9.50 10.52 -13.64
C GLY A 221 -9.83 11.52 -14.73
N ALA A 222 -8.86 12.32 -15.18
CA ALA A 222 -9.09 13.39 -16.15
C ALA A 222 -9.18 12.85 -17.60
N PRO A 223 -10.10 13.37 -18.43
CA PRO A 223 -10.18 13.02 -19.84
C PRO A 223 -8.87 13.38 -20.55
N GLY A 224 -8.27 12.43 -21.27
CA GLY A 224 -7.02 12.66 -22.01
C GLY A 224 -5.76 12.65 -21.15
N TYR A 225 -5.80 12.15 -19.92
CA TYR A 225 -4.60 11.96 -19.11
C TYR A 225 -3.62 11.00 -19.78
N GLU A 226 -2.42 11.49 -20.06
CA GLU A 226 -1.29 10.68 -20.53
C GLU A 226 -0.12 10.78 -19.53
N PRO A 227 0.52 9.65 -19.16
CA PRO A 227 1.66 9.63 -18.26
C PRO A 227 2.93 10.11 -19.00
N LEU A 228 2.99 11.40 -19.32
CA LEU A 228 4.07 12.00 -20.13
C LEU A 228 5.29 12.42 -19.32
N THR A 229 5.21 12.40 -17.98
CA THR A 229 6.35 12.79 -17.15
C THR A 229 7.47 11.75 -17.27
N LEU A 230 8.71 12.22 -17.47
CA LEU A 230 9.88 11.35 -17.64
C LEU A 230 10.06 10.40 -16.44
N GLY A 231 9.81 10.87 -15.22
CA GLY A 231 9.87 10.06 -14.01
C GLY A 231 8.84 8.93 -14.01
N LEU A 232 7.59 9.21 -14.39
CA LEU A 232 6.55 8.19 -14.44
C LEU A 232 6.83 7.17 -15.56
N GLN A 233 7.24 7.64 -16.75
CA GLN A 233 7.64 6.74 -17.85
C GLN A 233 8.80 5.81 -17.46
N ALA A 234 9.78 6.31 -16.69
CA ALA A 234 10.86 5.50 -16.16
C ALA A 234 10.39 4.47 -15.11
N ALA A 235 9.33 4.78 -14.37
CA ALA A 235 8.78 3.94 -13.32
C ALA A 235 7.83 2.84 -13.84
N LEU A 236 7.00 3.15 -14.84
CA LEU A 236 5.93 2.28 -15.33
C LEU A 236 6.36 0.84 -15.68
N PRO A 237 7.53 0.58 -16.31
CA PRO A 237 7.98 -0.79 -16.58
C PRO A 237 8.21 -1.66 -15.33
N PHE A 238 8.26 -1.05 -14.15
CA PHE A 238 8.48 -1.72 -12.87
C PHE A 238 7.24 -1.76 -12.00
N VAL A 239 6.19 -1.02 -12.35
CA VAL A 239 4.91 -1.03 -11.65
C VAL A 239 4.14 -2.30 -12.05
N ASP A 240 3.64 -3.03 -11.06
CA ASP A 240 2.85 -4.25 -11.31
C ASP A 240 1.38 -3.91 -11.65
N ASP A 241 0.81 -2.86 -11.02
CA ASP A 241 -0.54 -2.36 -11.32
C ASP A 241 -0.54 -0.82 -11.28
N PHE A 242 -1.10 -0.20 -12.32
CA PHE A 242 -1.28 1.24 -12.41
C PHE A 242 -2.77 1.56 -12.32
N LEU A 243 -3.16 2.29 -11.27
CA LEU A 243 -4.57 2.50 -10.91
C LEU A 243 -4.89 3.99 -10.71
N PRO A 244 -6.13 4.42 -10.95
CA PRO A 244 -6.60 5.72 -10.50
C PRO A 244 -6.68 5.83 -8.97
N ALA A 245 -6.66 7.05 -8.43
CA ALA A 245 -6.90 7.34 -7.00
C ALA A 245 -7.62 8.68 -6.75
N HIS A 246 -8.46 9.14 -7.68
CA HIS A 246 -9.16 10.43 -7.54
C HIS A 246 -10.48 10.36 -6.78
N ASN A 247 -11.01 9.16 -6.52
CA ASN A 247 -12.26 9.01 -5.79
C ASN A 247 -12.21 7.82 -4.80
N LEU A 248 -13.27 7.72 -4.00
CA LEU A 248 -13.36 6.69 -2.96
C LEU A 248 -13.49 5.29 -3.55
N ALA A 249 -14.23 5.15 -4.66
CA ALA A 249 -14.38 3.87 -5.35
C ALA A 249 -13.02 3.31 -5.81
N ASN A 250 -12.07 4.15 -6.23
CA ASN A 250 -10.73 3.71 -6.59
C ASN A 250 -9.93 3.21 -5.37
N LEU A 251 -10.08 3.85 -4.21
CA LEU A 251 -9.48 3.40 -2.96
C LEU A 251 -10.10 2.08 -2.48
N GLU A 252 -11.41 1.87 -2.69
CA GLU A 252 -12.08 0.59 -2.45
C GLU A 252 -11.57 -0.49 -3.41
N ALA A 253 -11.37 -0.16 -4.69
CA ALA A 253 -10.82 -1.08 -5.70
C ALA A 253 -9.41 -1.57 -5.33
N LEU A 254 -8.60 -0.75 -4.65
CA LEU A 254 -7.32 -1.21 -4.07
C LEU A 254 -7.53 -2.39 -3.11
N GLY A 255 -8.57 -2.34 -2.28
CA GLY A 255 -8.90 -3.41 -1.33
C GLY A 255 -9.25 -4.71 -2.01
N THR A 256 -10.09 -4.62 -3.03
CA THR A 256 -10.47 -5.77 -3.86
C THR A 256 -9.24 -6.37 -4.54
N LEU A 257 -8.39 -5.54 -5.15
CA LEU A 257 -7.15 -6.00 -5.78
C LEU A 257 -6.22 -6.71 -4.77
N LEU A 258 -6.08 -6.16 -3.55
CA LEU A 258 -5.25 -6.74 -2.50
C LEU A 258 -5.75 -8.14 -2.07
N LEU A 259 -7.05 -8.41 -2.13
CA LEU A 259 -7.63 -9.74 -1.88
C LEU A 259 -7.32 -10.71 -3.00
N GLU A 260 -7.70 -10.34 -4.22
CA GLU A 260 -7.61 -11.22 -5.39
C GLU A 260 -6.16 -11.63 -5.66
N THR A 261 -5.24 -10.71 -5.40
CA THR A 261 -3.82 -10.89 -5.67
C THR A 261 -3.03 -11.35 -4.46
N ALA A 262 -3.68 -11.59 -3.31
CA ALA A 262 -3.03 -11.95 -2.04
C ALA A 262 -2.05 -13.12 -2.17
N ASN A 263 -2.40 -14.12 -2.99
CA ASN A 263 -1.66 -15.36 -3.17
C ASN A 263 -0.90 -15.45 -4.51
N ARG A 264 -1.00 -14.42 -5.37
CA ARG A 264 -0.43 -14.43 -6.72
C ARG A 264 0.58 -13.31 -6.88
N ARG A 265 1.84 -13.69 -7.09
CA ARG A 265 2.87 -12.73 -7.47
C ARG A 265 2.69 -12.38 -8.96
N PRO A 266 2.72 -11.09 -9.33
CA PRO A 266 2.66 -10.69 -10.73
C PRO A 266 3.85 -11.24 -11.52
N VAL A 267 3.62 -11.55 -12.79
CA VAL A 267 4.66 -12.00 -13.72
C VAL A 267 5.49 -10.79 -14.14
N ARG A 268 6.73 -10.73 -13.67
CA ARG A 268 7.64 -9.62 -13.94
C ARG A 268 8.60 -10.02 -15.05
N ARG A 269 8.47 -9.38 -16.21
CA ARG A 269 9.26 -9.69 -17.43
C ARG A 269 10.67 -9.09 -17.43
N GLN A 270 11.19 -8.68 -16.28
CA GLN A 270 12.44 -7.94 -16.23
C GLN A 270 13.64 -8.87 -16.44
N THR A 271 14.26 -8.73 -17.62
CA THR A 271 15.65 -9.08 -17.87
C THR A 271 16.53 -8.35 -16.86
N LEU A 272 17.52 -9.04 -16.30
CA LEU A 272 18.57 -8.42 -15.48
C LEU A 272 19.11 -7.21 -16.25
N VAL A 273 18.90 -6.01 -15.74
CA VAL A 273 19.62 -4.82 -16.22
C VAL A 273 21.08 -5.08 -15.86
N THR A 274 21.81 -5.70 -16.77
CA THR A 274 23.27 -5.72 -16.75
C THR A 274 23.71 -4.27 -16.77
N ALA A 275 24.42 -3.87 -15.72
CA ALA A 275 25.16 -2.63 -15.69
C ALA A 275 26.11 -2.64 -16.89
N SER A 276 25.80 -1.86 -17.91
CA SER A 276 26.79 -1.45 -18.89
C SER A 276 27.73 -0.47 -18.18
N ALA A 277 28.99 -0.89 -18.08
CA ALA A 277 30.13 -0.15 -17.55
C ALA A 277 30.43 1.12 -18.38
#